data_AF-A0A2E6ZKQ2-F1
#
_entry.id   AF-A0A2E6ZKQ2-F1
#
_cell.length_a   1.000
_cell.length_b   1.000
_cell.length_c   1.000
_cell.angle_alpha   90.00
_cell.angle_beta   90.00
_cell.angle_gamma   90.00
#
_symmetry.space_group_name_H-M   'P 1'
#
loop_
_entity.id
_entity.type
_entity.pdbx_description
1 polymer ?
#
loop_
_entity_poly.entity_id
_entity_poly.type
_entity_poly.pdbx_seq_one_letter_code
_entity_poly.pdbx_strand_id
1 'polypeptide(L)'
;MKFVVCGCSWSSRDPSFPETEHGHFIAEHFGWEYHNIARVGCDNFGIRLQIDYAVDELEADIVLINWTTACRVTWNHKGKRYYPTRGLKQLDYDVDDFFDNERCHPAKDHAEFDPTIISQSITGLVTFGNIMAPYEEAVEEWSWLPHHMSETQFYAFRNYYLNLYDDDVEAHKQYYLIESAVNKLQKSGTKFVMSPNTFNFAQSYAMKEGYDIDNYELIHRQPYDEMYNEWNIIPEENLLFRPDNLTISDALQWDFEMMDDPINHPTHDHCHHLSAEAQERWANEVAIPKLKSLI
;
A
#
# COMPACT_ATOMS: atom_id res chain seq x y z
N MET A 1 13.34 -1.45 20.80
CA MET A 1 13.05 -0.46 19.75
C MET A 1 11.61 -0.64 19.34
N LYS A 2 10.94 0.44 18.95
CA LYS A 2 9.60 0.42 18.38
C LYS A 2 9.69 0.43 16.87
N PHE A 3 9.21 -0.65 16.27
CA PHE A 3 9.18 -0.91 14.85
C PHE A 3 7.76 -0.73 14.30
N VAL A 4 7.64 0.10 13.26
CA VAL A 4 6.36 0.38 12.62
C VAL A 4 6.42 -0.01 11.14
N VAL A 5 5.39 -0.71 10.66
CA VAL A 5 5.22 -1.01 9.23
C VAL A 5 4.14 -0.11 8.64
N CYS A 6 4.51 0.63 7.60
CA CYS A 6 3.62 1.45 6.77
C CYS A 6 3.53 0.85 5.36
N GLY A 7 2.36 0.94 4.75
CA GLY A 7 2.15 0.45 3.40
C GLY A 7 0.68 0.23 3.07
N CYS A 8 0.48 -0.67 2.11
CA CYS A 8 -0.85 -1.03 1.63
C CYS A 8 -1.18 -2.52 1.88
N SER A 9 -1.96 -3.16 1.00
CA SER A 9 -2.31 -4.59 1.08
C SER A 9 -1.09 -5.51 1.16
N TRP A 10 0.00 -5.20 0.45
CA TRP A 10 1.26 -5.95 0.54
C TRP A 10 1.94 -5.91 1.91
N SER A 11 1.43 -5.12 2.87
CA SER A 11 2.06 -4.93 4.17
C SER A 11 1.10 -4.83 5.33
N SER A 12 -0.20 -4.88 5.10
CA SER A 12 -1.20 -4.89 6.17
C SER A 12 -1.11 -6.18 6.99
N ARG A 13 -1.83 -6.18 8.11
CA ARG A 13 -2.01 -7.35 8.97
C ARG A 13 -3.45 -7.83 8.84
N ASP A 14 -3.65 -9.12 8.56
CA ASP A 14 -4.99 -9.71 8.59
C ASP A 14 -5.42 -9.88 10.04
N PRO A 15 -6.53 -9.28 10.49
CA PRO A 15 -7.06 -9.56 11.81
C PRO A 15 -7.49 -11.03 12.01
N SER A 16 -7.77 -11.77 10.93
CA SER A 16 -8.17 -13.18 10.92
C SER A 16 -6.98 -14.13 11.00
N PHE A 17 -5.85 -13.74 10.40
CA PHE A 17 -4.59 -14.49 10.43
C PHE A 17 -3.44 -13.60 10.95
N PRO A 18 -3.51 -13.18 12.22
CA PRO A 18 -2.45 -12.36 12.80
C PRO A 18 -1.12 -13.13 12.85
N GLU A 19 0.00 -12.39 12.89
CA GLU A 19 1.33 -12.98 13.08
C GLU A 19 1.84 -13.78 11.88
N THR A 20 1.28 -13.49 10.70
CA THR A 20 1.67 -14.12 9.42
C THR A 20 2.34 -13.14 8.46
N GLU A 21 2.31 -11.85 8.77
CA GLU A 21 2.88 -10.80 7.93
C GLU A 21 4.37 -10.57 8.21
N HIS A 22 5.14 -10.13 7.21
CA HIS A 22 6.60 -9.93 7.33
C HIS A 22 7.02 -9.05 8.53
N GLY A 23 6.19 -8.07 8.90
CA GLY A 23 6.44 -7.19 10.04
C GLY A 23 6.56 -7.96 11.36
N HIS A 24 5.74 -9.01 11.53
CA HIS A 24 5.78 -9.87 12.71
C HIS A 24 7.12 -10.61 12.81
N PHE A 25 7.53 -11.31 11.76
CA PHE A 25 8.78 -12.08 11.73
C PHE A 25 10.01 -11.20 11.93
N ILE A 26 10.02 -9.99 11.35
CA ILE A 26 11.08 -9.00 11.59
C ILE A 26 11.14 -8.62 13.07
N ALA A 27 9.99 -8.29 13.67
CA ALA A 27 9.93 -7.87 15.07
C ALA A 27 10.35 -8.98 16.03
N GLU A 28 9.92 -10.22 15.77
CA GLU A 28 10.29 -11.39 16.54
C GLU A 28 11.81 -11.60 16.51
N HIS A 29 12.43 -11.52 15.32
CA HIS A 29 13.87 -11.68 15.15
C HIS A 29 14.69 -10.74 16.03
N PHE A 30 14.27 -9.47 16.13
CA PHE A 30 15.00 -8.45 16.89
C PHE A 30 14.49 -8.25 18.32
N GLY A 31 13.39 -8.90 18.72
CA GLY A 31 12.71 -8.65 19.99
C GLY A 31 12.20 -7.21 20.12
N TRP A 32 11.65 -6.66 19.03
CA TRP A 32 11.15 -5.27 18.98
C TRP A 32 9.66 -5.18 19.32
N GLU A 33 9.25 -4.02 19.83
CA GLU A 33 7.84 -3.66 19.92
C GLU A 33 7.32 -3.37 18.51
N TYR A 34 6.19 -3.96 18.12
CA TYR A 34 5.71 -3.97 16.74
C TYR A 34 4.33 -3.35 16.60
N HIS A 35 4.19 -2.44 15.62
CA HIS A 35 2.93 -1.88 15.17
C HIS A 35 2.81 -2.00 13.65
N ASN A 36 1.73 -2.62 13.18
CA ASN A 36 1.35 -2.56 11.77
C ASN A 36 0.29 -1.48 11.61
N ILE A 37 0.57 -0.48 10.77
CA ILE A 37 -0.40 0.57 10.45
C ILE A 37 -0.70 0.63 8.95
N ALA A 38 -0.24 -0.35 8.17
CA ALA A 38 -0.57 -0.48 6.77
C ALA A 38 -2.05 -0.82 6.56
N ARG A 39 -2.59 -0.44 5.41
CA ARG A 39 -4.03 -0.58 5.10
C ARG A 39 -4.24 -1.19 3.72
N VAL A 40 -5.08 -2.23 3.61
CA VAL A 40 -5.49 -2.78 2.31
C VAL A 40 -6.01 -1.67 1.39
N GLY A 41 -5.59 -1.68 0.12
CA GLY A 41 -6.02 -0.66 -0.87
C GLY A 41 -5.54 0.78 -0.62
N CYS A 42 -4.66 1.03 0.36
CA CYS A 42 -4.14 2.37 0.66
C CYS A 42 -3.40 2.97 -0.55
N ASP A 43 -3.45 4.28 -0.75
CA ASP A 43 -2.64 5.00 -1.74
C ASP A 43 -1.37 5.60 -1.09
N ASN A 44 -0.49 6.21 -1.90
CA ASN A 44 0.75 6.79 -1.38
C ASN A 44 0.50 8.05 -0.52
N PHE A 45 -0.65 8.73 -0.65
CA PHE A 45 -1.05 9.79 0.27
C PHE A 45 -1.39 9.24 1.65
N GLY A 46 -2.17 8.17 1.74
CA GLY A 46 -2.48 7.46 2.98
C GLY A 46 -1.22 6.87 3.63
N ILE A 47 -0.30 6.29 2.85
CA ILE A 47 1.01 5.83 3.37
C ILE A 47 1.82 7.00 3.93
N ARG A 48 1.80 8.18 3.29
CA ARG A 48 2.42 9.38 3.84
C ARG A 48 1.79 9.78 5.18
N LEU A 49 0.47 9.65 5.35
CA LEU A 49 -0.20 9.88 6.64
C LEU A 49 0.18 8.83 7.70
N GLN A 50 0.38 7.57 7.30
CA GLN A 50 0.91 6.53 8.19
C GLN A 50 2.29 6.91 8.72
N ILE A 51 3.16 7.44 7.87
CA ILE A 51 4.50 7.89 8.28
C ILE A 51 4.42 9.05 9.28
N ASP A 52 3.53 10.02 9.08
CA ASP A 52 3.32 11.08 10.08
C ASP A 52 2.89 10.49 11.42
N TYR A 53 1.93 9.55 11.43
CA TYR A 53 1.47 8.90 12.65
C TYR A 53 2.58 8.07 13.32
N ALA A 54 3.37 7.34 12.54
CA ALA A 54 4.49 6.54 13.04
C ALA A 54 5.54 7.41 13.76
N VAL A 55 5.84 8.59 13.19
CA VAL A 55 6.85 9.49 13.75
C VAL A 55 6.30 10.32 14.92
N ASP A 56 5.12 10.92 14.76
CA ASP A 56 4.63 11.95 15.69
C ASP A 56 3.80 11.40 16.84
N GLU A 57 3.10 10.27 16.65
CA GLU A 57 2.18 9.71 17.64
C GLU A 57 2.72 8.41 18.25
N LEU A 58 3.28 7.53 17.41
CA LEU A 58 3.91 6.31 17.87
C LEU A 58 5.36 6.52 18.32
N GLU A 59 6.03 7.61 17.96
CA GLU A 59 7.44 7.84 18.27
C GLU A 59 8.32 6.65 17.86
N ALA A 60 8.15 6.19 16.63
CA ALA A 60 8.87 5.02 16.11
C ALA A 60 10.40 5.23 16.12
N ASP A 61 11.13 4.21 16.56
CA ASP A 61 12.60 4.18 16.44
C ASP A 61 13.00 3.84 15.00
N ILE A 62 12.23 2.95 14.37
CA ILE A 62 12.47 2.47 13.01
C ILE A 62 11.17 2.18 12.26
N VAL A 63 11.11 2.55 10.98
CA VAL A 63 9.92 2.36 10.13
C VAL A 63 10.28 1.59 8.86
N LEU A 64 9.54 0.53 8.55
CA LEU A 64 9.56 -0.10 7.22
C LEU A 64 8.39 0.44 6.40
N ILE A 65 8.66 0.89 5.18
CA ILE A 65 7.69 1.58 4.33
C ILE A 65 7.68 0.91 2.96
N ASN A 66 6.55 0.34 2.58
CA ASN A 66 6.34 -0.20 1.25
C ASN A 66 5.35 0.68 0.49
N TRP A 67 5.86 1.44 -0.47
CA TRP A 67 5.05 2.28 -1.34
C TRP A 67 4.20 1.42 -2.29
N THR A 68 3.25 2.02 -3.00
CA THR A 68 2.37 1.30 -3.91
C THR A 68 2.23 1.99 -5.26
N THR A 69 1.47 1.37 -6.16
CA THR A 69 1.23 1.90 -7.50
C THR A 69 0.56 3.27 -7.44
N ALA A 70 0.86 4.13 -8.42
CA ALA A 70 0.30 5.47 -8.50
C ALA A 70 -1.20 5.49 -8.81
N CYS A 71 -1.78 4.40 -9.31
CA CYS A 71 -3.20 4.33 -9.70
C CYS A 71 -4.19 4.18 -8.54
N ARG A 72 -3.78 4.56 -7.32
CA ARG A 72 -4.66 4.59 -6.16
C ARG A 72 -5.03 6.03 -5.84
N VAL A 73 -6.27 6.21 -5.39
CA VAL A 73 -6.86 7.52 -5.15
C VAL A 73 -7.48 7.58 -3.77
N THR A 74 -7.34 8.74 -3.13
CA THR A 74 -8.03 9.09 -1.89
C THR A 74 -9.16 10.06 -2.16
N TRP A 75 -10.31 9.83 -1.56
CA TRP A 75 -11.43 10.78 -1.59
C TRP A 75 -12.20 10.80 -0.29
N ASN A 76 -13.01 11.84 -0.14
CA ASN A 76 -13.92 11.98 0.99
C ASN A 76 -15.22 11.23 0.72
N HIS A 77 -15.34 10.03 1.26
CA HIS A 77 -16.55 9.20 1.11
C HIS A 77 -17.64 9.49 2.16
N LYS A 78 -17.31 10.08 3.31
CA LYS A 78 -18.31 10.37 4.37
C LYS A 78 -19.00 11.73 4.23
N GLY A 79 -18.47 12.63 3.38
CA GLY A 79 -18.98 14.00 3.21
C GLY A 79 -18.70 14.93 4.40
N LYS A 80 -17.88 14.49 5.37
CA LYS A 80 -17.46 15.30 6.53
C LYS A 80 -16.28 16.20 6.16
N ARG A 81 -15.93 17.18 7.00
CA ARG A 81 -14.73 18.00 6.75
C ARG A 81 -13.45 17.20 7.08
N TYR A 82 -12.50 17.20 6.14
CA TYR A 82 -11.14 16.73 6.40
C TYR A 82 -10.30 17.83 7.08
N TYR A 83 -9.57 17.45 8.13
CA TYR A 83 -8.66 18.30 8.89
C TYR A 83 -7.24 17.74 8.76
N PRO A 84 -6.33 18.41 8.03
CA PRO A 84 -4.97 17.93 7.83
C PRO A 84 -4.22 17.61 9.13
N THR A 85 -4.51 18.32 10.22
CA THR A 85 -3.91 18.08 11.55
C THR A 85 -4.33 16.76 12.18
N ARG A 86 -5.42 16.13 11.73
CA ARG A 86 -5.87 14.82 12.22
C ARG A 86 -5.30 13.67 11.38
N GLY A 87 -4.85 13.96 10.16
CA GLY A 87 -4.10 13.03 9.31
C GLY A 87 -4.71 11.64 9.25
N LEU A 88 -3.93 10.63 9.64
CA LEU A 88 -4.33 9.22 9.64
C LEU A 88 -5.58 8.93 10.47
N LYS A 89 -5.90 9.72 11.51
CA LYS A 89 -7.09 9.54 12.36
C LYS A 89 -8.41 9.72 11.58
N GLN A 90 -8.34 10.26 10.36
CA GLN A 90 -9.47 10.42 9.44
C GLN A 90 -9.38 9.51 8.21
N LEU A 91 -8.38 8.63 8.11
CA LEU A 91 -8.26 7.62 7.05
C LEU A 91 -9.10 6.39 7.42
N ASP A 92 -10.07 6.03 6.61
CA ASP A 92 -10.98 4.93 6.91
C ASP A 92 -10.34 3.56 6.59
N TYR A 93 -10.28 2.68 7.59
CA TYR A 93 -9.79 1.30 7.48
C TYR A 93 -10.94 0.31 7.30
N ASP A 94 -12.19 0.77 7.30
CA ASP A 94 -13.39 -0.01 6.96
C ASP A 94 -13.47 -0.15 5.43
N VAL A 95 -12.99 -1.27 4.91
CA VAL A 95 -12.82 -1.50 3.46
C VAL A 95 -13.81 -2.54 2.95
N ASP A 96 -13.94 -3.64 3.66
CA ASP A 96 -14.73 -4.81 3.33
C ASP A 96 -15.04 -5.63 4.61
N ASP A 97 -15.61 -6.84 4.44
CA ASP A 97 -15.97 -7.71 5.57
C ASP A 97 -14.76 -8.18 6.39
N PHE A 98 -13.55 -8.14 5.83
CA PHE A 98 -12.33 -8.62 6.46
C PHE A 98 -11.63 -7.51 7.27
N PHE A 99 -11.72 -6.26 6.82
CA PHE A 99 -11.06 -5.10 7.44
C PHE A 99 -12.05 -4.04 7.92
N ASP A 100 -12.03 -3.79 9.22
CA ASP A 100 -12.77 -2.69 9.82
C ASP A 100 -11.92 -1.84 10.77
N ASN A 101 -12.44 -0.66 11.08
CA ASN A 101 -11.76 0.28 11.96
C ASN A 101 -11.52 -0.25 13.37
N GLU A 102 -12.43 -1.06 13.91
CA GLU A 102 -12.34 -1.57 15.27
C GLU A 102 -11.21 -2.58 15.41
N ARG A 103 -10.97 -3.40 14.39
CA ARG A 103 -9.91 -4.41 14.37
C ARG A 103 -8.57 -3.85 13.90
N CYS A 104 -8.59 -2.91 12.95
CA CYS A 104 -7.39 -2.55 12.18
C CYS A 104 -6.90 -1.11 12.36
N HIS A 105 -7.75 -0.15 12.75
CA HIS A 105 -7.33 1.25 12.74
C HIS A 105 -6.44 1.58 13.95
N PRO A 106 -5.21 2.09 13.75
CA PRO A 106 -4.23 2.29 14.83
C PRO A 106 -4.56 3.48 15.76
N ALA A 107 -5.70 4.14 15.54
CA ALA A 107 -6.12 5.35 16.24
C ALA A 107 -7.57 5.27 16.71
N LYS A 108 -8.20 4.08 16.68
CA LYS A 108 -9.61 3.87 17.05
C LYS A 108 -9.96 4.40 18.45
N ASP A 109 -9.00 4.34 19.38
CA ASP A 109 -9.17 4.79 20.76
C ASP A 109 -8.79 6.27 20.97
N HIS A 110 -8.40 6.98 19.91
CA HIS A 110 -8.01 8.38 19.98
C HIS A 110 -9.24 9.30 20.03
N ALA A 111 -9.21 10.35 20.85
CA ALA A 111 -10.36 11.27 21.01
C ALA A 111 -10.76 12.02 19.73
N GLU A 112 -9.82 12.18 18.80
CA GLU A 112 -10.02 12.80 17.48
C GLU A 112 -10.27 11.79 16.35
N PHE A 113 -10.45 10.51 16.67
CA PHE A 113 -10.79 9.47 15.71
C PHE A 113 -12.11 9.79 15.00
N ASP A 114 -12.05 10.03 13.69
CA ASP A 114 -13.22 10.40 12.88
C ASP A 114 -12.97 10.09 11.38
N PRO A 115 -13.00 8.79 11.00
CA PRO A 115 -12.85 8.36 9.61
C PRO A 115 -13.70 9.19 8.65
N THR A 116 -13.07 9.72 7.59
CA THR A 116 -13.65 10.72 6.68
C THR A 116 -13.23 10.49 5.24
N ILE A 117 -11.96 10.17 5.02
CA ILE A 117 -11.39 9.89 3.70
C ILE A 117 -11.10 8.39 3.59
N ILE A 118 -11.19 7.86 2.37
CA ILE A 118 -10.87 6.46 2.07
C ILE A 118 -9.98 6.42 0.83
N SER A 119 -9.15 5.39 0.72
CA SER A 119 -8.29 5.16 -0.43
C SER A 119 -8.63 3.83 -1.11
N GLN A 120 -8.55 3.75 -2.43
CA GLN A 120 -8.67 2.50 -3.19
C GLN A 120 -7.96 2.61 -4.55
N SER A 121 -7.71 1.47 -5.20
CA SER A 121 -7.25 1.46 -6.59
C SER A 121 -8.35 1.95 -7.52
N ILE A 122 -8.05 2.94 -8.39
CA ILE A 122 -9.03 3.45 -9.35
C ILE A 122 -9.50 2.34 -10.28
N THR A 123 -8.60 1.43 -10.66
CA THR A 123 -8.94 0.29 -11.50
C THR A 123 -9.86 -0.68 -10.76
N GLY A 124 -9.58 -0.96 -9.49
CA GLY A 124 -10.45 -1.77 -8.63
C GLY A 124 -11.83 -1.14 -8.38
N LEU A 125 -11.95 0.18 -8.49
CA LEU A 125 -13.22 0.90 -8.26
C LEU A 125 -14.12 1.01 -9.49
N VAL A 126 -13.57 1.05 -10.70
CA VAL A 126 -14.34 1.39 -11.91
C VAL A 126 -14.23 0.38 -13.04
N THR A 127 -13.35 -0.64 -12.91
CA THR A 127 -13.14 -1.59 -14.00
C THR A 127 -13.85 -2.91 -13.80
N PHE A 128 -13.77 -3.61 -12.66
CA PHE A 128 -14.42 -4.93 -12.45
C PHE A 128 -14.41 -5.87 -13.69
N GLY A 129 -13.29 -5.92 -14.44
CA GLY A 129 -13.19 -6.65 -15.71
C GLY A 129 -13.89 -6.02 -16.93
N ASN A 130 -14.78 -5.04 -16.73
CA ASN A 130 -15.44 -4.22 -17.73
C ASN A 130 -15.54 -2.75 -17.32
N ILE A 131 -14.63 -1.90 -17.78
CA ILE A 131 -14.59 -0.45 -17.48
C ILE A 131 -15.87 0.31 -17.83
N MET A 132 -16.71 -0.24 -18.71
CA MET A 132 -17.96 0.38 -19.13
C MET A 132 -19.18 -0.20 -18.38
N ALA A 133 -18.97 -1.11 -17.42
CA ALA A 133 -20.04 -1.70 -16.61
C ALA A 133 -20.89 -0.60 -15.95
N PRO A 134 -22.24 -0.76 -15.95
CA PRO A 134 -23.12 0.12 -15.18
C PRO A 134 -22.87 -0.07 -13.67
N TYR A 135 -23.32 0.90 -12.88
CA TYR A 135 -23.12 0.89 -11.42
C TYR A 135 -23.70 -0.37 -10.75
N GLU A 136 -24.84 -0.86 -11.23
CA GLU A 136 -25.49 -2.05 -10.68
C GLU A 136 -24.61 -3.31 -10.83
N GLU A 137 -23.97 -3.50 -11.97
CA GLU A 137 -23.03 -4.60 -12.22
C GLU A 137 -21.78 -4.46 -11.35
N ALA A 138 -21.26 -3.24 -11.20
CA ALA A 138 -20.16 -2.96 -10.28
C ALA A 138 -20.50 -3.27 -8.81
N VAL A 139 -21.75 -3.08 -8.39
CA VAL A 139 -22.23 -3.45 -7.05
C VAL A 139 -22.39 -4.97 -6.89
N GLU A 140 -22.73 -5.70 -7.95
CA GLU A 140 -22.76 -7.16 -7.92
C GLU A 140 -21.34 -7.75 -7.75
N GLU A 141 -20.36 -7.16 -8.43
CA GLU A 141 -18.94 -7.54 -8.33
C GLU A 141 -18.30 -7.13 -6.99
N TRP A 142 -18.67 -5.95 -6.46
CA TRP A 142 -18.25 -5.50 -5.15
C TRP A 142 -19.43 -4.92 -4.35
N SER A 143 -20.06 -5.79 -3.56
CA SER A 143 -21.25 -5.49 -2.75
C SER A 143 -21.03 -4.35 -1.73
N TRP A 144 -19.78 -4.04 -1.42
CA TRP A 144 -19.38 -2.95 -0.54
C TRP A 144 -19.29 -1.58 -1.23
N LEU A 145 -19.30 -1.53 -2.56
CA LEU A 145 -19.22 -0.28 -3.33
C LEU A 145 -20.22 0.80 -2.84
N PRO A 146 -21.51 0.50 -2.54
CA PRO A 146 -22.45 1.51 -2.06
C PRO A 146 -22.11 2.11 -0.69
N HIS A 147 -21.30 1.45 0.14
CA HIS A 147 -20.85 1.98 1.42
C HIS A 147 -19.79 3.07 1.26
N HIS A 148 -19.10 3.09 0.11
CA HIS A 148 -17.93 3.94 -0.15
C HIS A 148 -18.13 4.95 -1.27
N MET A 149 -19.03 4.65 -2.20
CA MET A 149 -19.21 5.45 -3.40
C MET A 149 -20.67 5.38 -3.88
N SER A 150 -21.35 6.52 -3.90
CA SER A 150 -22.65 6.65 -4.56
C SER A 150 -22.53 6.47 -6.07
N GLU A 151 -23.63 6.09 -6.72
CA GLU A 151 -23.72 5.98 -8.19
C GLU A 151 -23.20 7.25 -8.92
N THR A 152 -23.54 8.44 -8.40
CA THR A 152 -23.07 9.70 -8.98
C THR A 152 -21.55 9.85 -8.87
N GLN A 153 -20.97 9.49 -7.72
CA GLN A 153 -19.51 9.50 -7.54
C GLN A 153 -18.84 8.47 -8.43
N PHE A 154 -19.41 7.27 -8.58
CA PHE A 154 -18.90 6.22 -9.46
C PHE A 154 -18.76 6.70 -10.91
N TYR A 155 -19.84 7.26 -11.48
CA TYR A 155 -19.77 7.76 -12.85
C TYR A 155 -18.86 9.00 -13.00
N ALA A 156 -18.77 9.85 -11.97
CA ALA A 156 -17.83 10.97 -11.95
C ALA A 156 -16.37 10.46 -11.95
N PHE A 157 -16.05 9.48 -11.09
CA PHE A 157 -14.73 8.84 -11.03
C PHE A 157 -14.37 8.13 -12.33
N ARG A 158 -15.31 7.38 -12.91
CA ARG A 158 -15.09 6.72 -14.20
C ARG A 158 -14.81 7.74 -15.31
N ASN A 159 -15.55 8.84 -15.36
CA ASN A 159 -15.30 9.88 -16.35
C ASN A 159 -13.96 10.58 -16.14
N TYR A 160 -13.58 10.84 -14.88
CA TYR A 160 -12.24 11.34 -14.56
C TYR A 160 -11.16 10.35 -15.03
N TYR A 161 -11.32 9.08 -14.72
CA TYR A 161 -10.38 8.01 -15.10
C TYR A 161 -10.19 7.92 -16.62
N LEU A 162 -11.29 7.88 -17.37
CA LEU A 162 -11.25 7.70 -18.82
C LEU A 162 -10.67 8.92 -19.56
N ASN A 163 -10.93 10.12 -19.05
CA ASN A 163 -10.72 11.35 -19.83
C ASN A 163 -9.61 12.27 -19.28
N LEU A 164 -9.23 12.13 -18.00
CA LEU A 164 -8.33 13.09 -17.32
C LEU A 164 -7.19 12.44 -16.55
N TYR A 165 -7.34 11.19 -16.10
CA TYR A 165 -6.29 10.49 -15.37
C TYR A 165 -5.13 10.13 -16.31
N ASP A 166 -3.92 10.49 -15.90
CA ASP A 166 -2.66 10.15 -16.55
C ASP A 166 -1.74 9.53 -15.49
N ASP A 167 -1.35 8.29 -15.72
CA ASP A 167 -0.68 7.47 -14.72
C ASP A 167 0.74 7.94 -14.41
N ASP A 168 1.47 8.44 -15.42
CA ASP A 168 2.83 8.97 -15.26
C ASP A 168 2.83 10.33 -14.54
N VAL A 169 1.85 11.18 -14.86
CA VAL A 169 1.66 12.47 -14.15
C VAL A 169 1.32 12.23 -12.68
N GLU A 170 0.45 11.27 -12.38
CA GLU A 170 0.12 10.92 -10.98
C GLU A 170 1.31 10.28 -10.26
N ALA A 171 2.08 9.42 -10.93
CA ALA A 171 3.32 8.89 -10.37
C ALA A 171 4.29 10.01 -10.00
N HIS A 172 4.50 10.99 -10.87
CA HIS A 172 5.41 12.09 -10.59
C HIS A 172 4.92 12.96 -9.42
N LYS A 173 3.60 13.22 -9.30
CA LYS A 173 3.05 13.90 -8.11
C LYS A 173 3.34 13.12 -6.83
N GLN A 174 3.19 11.80 -6.87
CA GLN A 174 3.40 10.93 -5.72
C GLN A 174 4.89 10.76 -5.39
N TYR A 175 5.80 10.90 -6.35
CA TYR A 175 7.23 10.99 -6.11
C TYR A 175 7.58 12.11 -5.12
N TYR A 176 6.93 13.28 -5.23
CA TYR A 176 7.10 14.37 -4.26
C TYR A 176 6.55 14.04 -2.85
N LEU A 177 5.55 13.16 -2.74
CA LEU A 177 5.09 12.66 -1.44
C LEU A 177 6.17 11.77 -0.80
N ILE A 178 6.83 10.93 -1.60
CA ILE A 178 7.93 10.08 -1.16
C ILE A 178 9.12 10.93 -0.72
N GLU A 179 9.51 11.93 -1.52
CA GLU A 179 10.56 12.89 -1.15
C GLU A 179 10.23 13.60 0.17
N SER A 180 8.98 14.06 0.33
CA SER A 180 8.52 14.66 1.59
C SER A 180 8.61 13.69 2.78
N ALA A 181 8.34 12.40 2.56
CA ALA A 181 8.42 11.39 3.60
C ALA A 181 9.88 11.15 4.03
N VAL A 182 10.81 11.02 3.08
CA VAL A 182 12.25 10.91 3.36
C VAL A 182 12.71 12.12 4.19
N ASN A 183 12.31 13.33 3.79
CA ASN A 183 12.66 14.55 4.50
C ASN A 183 12.16 14.56 5.96
N LYS A 184 10.93 14.09 6.19
CA LYS A 184 10.34 13.97 7.53
C LYS A 184 11.16 13.02 8.41
N LEU A 185 11.47 11.82 7.91
CA LEU A 185 12.20 10.78 8.64
C LEU A 185 13.64 11.22 8.97
N GLN A 186 14.33 11.84 8.01
CA GLN A 186 15.68 12.38 8.23
C GLN A 186 15.68 13.51 9.27
N LYS A 187 14.67 14.40 9.25
CA LYS A 187 14.56 15.49 10.21
C LYS A 187 14.19 15.02 11.62
N SER A 188 13.36 13.99 11.75
CA SER A 188 13.03 13.42 13.06
C SER A 188 14.16 12.55 13.62
N GLY A 189 15.08 12.09 12.76
CA GLY A 189 16.10 11.12 13.13
C GLY A 189 15.57 9.69 13.25
N THR A 190 14.34 9.44 12.80
CA THR A 190 13.73 8.11 12.77
C THR A 190 14.45 7.26 11.73
N LYS A 191 14.94 6.08 12.12
CA LYS A 191 15.56 5.14 11.16
C LYS A 191 14.48 4.62 10.22
N PHE A 192 14.83 4.31 8.98
CA PHE A 192 13.84 3.79 8.04
C PHE A 192 14.42 2.84 7.00
N VAL A 193 13.57 1.98 6.48
CA VAL A 193 13.79 1.24 5.24
C VAL A 193 12.60 1.49 4.34
N MET A 194 12.85 1.80 3.07
CA MET A 194 11.81 2.06 2.08
C MET A 194 11.96 1.10 0.90
N SER A 195 10.86 0.49 0.49
CA SER A 195 10.75 -0.17 -0.81
C SER A 195 9.77 0.60 -1.69
N PRO A 196 10.16 0.96 -2.92
CA PRO A 196 9.21 1.46 -3.90
C PRO A 196 8.26 0.35 -4.40
N ASN A 197 8.46 -0.92 -4.04
CA ASN A 197 7.49 -2.02 -4.22
C ASN A 197 6.75 -1.96 -5.57
N THR A 198 5.42 -1.86 -5.59
CA THR A 198 4.63 -1.79 -6.85
C THR A 198 4.58 -0.40 -7.47
N PHE A 199 5.37 0.57 -7.02
CA PHE A 199 5.35 1.95 -7.53
C PHE A 199 5.74 2.02 -9.00
N ASN A 200 6.53 1.09 -9.53
CA ASN A 200 6.85 1.08 -10.96
C ASN A 200 5.78 0.38 -11.80
N PHE A 201 4.77 -0.27 -11.22
CA PHE A 201 3.72 -0.93 -11.99
C PHE A 201 2.68 0.07 -12.49
N ALA A 202 2.70 0.39 -13.79
CA ALA A 202 1.79 1.29 -14.51
C ALA A 202 0.39 0.65 -14.73
N GLN A 203 -0.21 0.13 -13.66
CA GLN A 203 -1.41 -0.70 -13.69
C GLN A 203 -2.56 -0.05 -14.47
N SER A 204 -2.83 1.23 -14.26
CA SER A 204 -3.90 1.93 -14.99
C SER A 204 -3.64 1.98 -16.49
N TYR A 205 -2.42 2.33 -16.89
CA TYR A 205 -2.03 2.41 -18.30
C TYR A 205 -2.14 1.03 -18.96
N ALA A 206 -1.58 0.00 -18.32
CA ALA A 206 -1.67 -1.38 -18.80
C ALA A 206 -3.12 -1.83 -19.01
N MET A 207 -4.02 -1.56 -18.05
CA MET A 207 -5.42 -1.92 -18.15
C MET A 207 -6.17 -1.14 -19.23
N LYS A 208 -5.84 0.13 -19.45
CA LYS A 208 -6.46 0.96 -20.49
C LYS A 208 -6.08 0.50 -21.90
N GLU A 209 -4.83 0.10 -22.09
CA GLU A 209 -4.32 -0.40 -23.36
C GLU A 209 -4.61 -1.89 -23.60
N GLY A 210 -5.13 -2.60 -22.58
CA GLY A 210 -5.43 -4.03 -22.66
C GLY A 210 -4.18 -4.90 -22.72
N TYR A 211 -3.10 -4.46 -22.06
CA TYR A 211 -1.87 -5.23 -21.99
C TYR A 211 -1.98 -6.37 -20.98
N ASP A 212 -1.29 -7.46 -21.30
CA ASP A 212 -1.12 -8.57 -20.38
C ASP A 212 -0.29 -8.13 -19.17
N ILE A 213 -0.75 -8.50 -17.97
CA ILE A 213 -0.07 -8.22 -16.70
C ILE A 213 1.26 -8.97 -16.57
N ASP A 214 1.53 -9.93 -17.44
CA ASP A 214 2.81 -10.64 -17.49
C ASP A 214 3.86 -9.93 -18.38
N ASN A 215 3.45 -8.89 -19.13
CA ASN A 215 4.35 -8.18 -20.04
C ASN A 215 5.08 -7.02 -19.35
N TYR A 216 6.13 -7.36 -18.61
CA TYR A 216 6.94 -6.42 -17.81
C TYR A 216 7.27 -5.10 -18.53
N GLU A 217 7.76 -5.16 -19.76
CA GLU A 217 8.18 -3.98 -20.54
C GLU A 217 7.03 -3.02 -20.87
N LEU A 218 5.79 -3.53 -20.98
CA LEU A 218 4.62 -2.73 -21.32
C LEU A 218 3.88 -2.20 -20.11
N ILE A 219 4.04 -2.85 -18.96
CA ILE A 219 3.28 -2.54 -17.75
C ILE A 219 4.11 -1.87 -16.67
N HIS A 220 5.44 -1.88 -16.76
CA HIS A 220 6.29 -1.08 -15.87
C HIS A 220 6.52 0.31 -16.44
N ARG A 221 6.38 1.32 -15.56
CA ARG A 221 6.67 2.72 -15.87
C ARG A 221 8.11 2.81 -16.33
N GLN A 222 8.27 3.20 -17.61
CA GLN A 222 9.51 3.50 -18.30
C GLN A 222 10.73 2.74 -17.74
N PRO A 223 11.05 1.53 -18.23
CA PRO A 223 12.19 0.74 -17.74
C PRO A 223 13.55 1.46 -17.86
N TYR A 224 13.58 2.63 -18.52
CA TYR A 224 14.76 3.47 -18.75
C TYR A 224 14.66 4.90 -18.18
N ASP A 225 13.61 5.27 -17.44
CA ASP A 225 13.56 6.58 -16.77
C ASP A 225 14.37 6.52 -15.46
N GLU A 226 15.48 7.26 -15.40
CA GLU A 226 16.40 7.29 -14.27
C GLU A 226 15.69 7.67 -12.97
N MET A 227 14.64 8.52 -13.00
CA MET A 227 13.96 9.00 -11.80
C MET A 227 13.31 7.87 -10.99
N TYR A 228 12.71 6.90 -11.68
CA TYR A 228 12.01 5.75 -11.07
C TYR A 228 12.86 4.49 -10.98
N ASN A 229 14.08 4.54 -11.51
CA ASN A 229 15.01 3.42 -11.45
C ASN A 229 16.08 3.64 -10.38
N GLU A 230 16.58 4.86 -10.21
CA GLU A 230 17.69 5.16 -9.29
C GLU A 230 17.22 5.49 -7.88
N TRP A 231 16.01 6.04 -7.72
CA TRP A 231 15.46 6.42 -6.41
C TRP A 231 16.40 7.30 -5.58
N ASN A 232 17.13 8.22 -6.23
CA ASN A 232 18.15 9.07 -5.59
C ASN A 232 17.63 9.92 -4.42
N ILE A 233 16.31 10.09 -4.29
CA ILE A 233 15.69 10.74 -3.13
C ILE A 233 15.73 9.89 -1.85
N ILE A 234 15.91 8.57 -1.96
CA ILE A 234 16.05 7.63 -0.85
C ILE A 234 17.54 7.29 -0.72
N PRO A 235 18.18 7.47 0.46
CA PRO A 235 19.56 7.04 0.64
C PRO A 235 19.72 5.54 0.37
N GLU A 236 20.81 5.16 -0.29
CA GLU A 236 21.04 3.78 -0.75
C GLU A 236 20.99 2.77 0.42
N GLU A 237 21.53 3.16 1.58
CA GLU A 237 21.52 2.37 2.80
C GLU A 237 20.10 2.14 3.36
N ASN A 238 19.11 2.96 2.98
CA ASN A 238 17.71 2.85 3.37
C ASN A 238 16.81 2.22 2.29
N LEU A 239 17.31 2.02 1.06
CA LEU A 239 16.52 1.55 -0.09
C LEU A 239 16.51 0.01 -0.23
N LEU A 240 15.31 -0.57 -0.40
CA LEU A 240 15.07 -1.97 -0.82
C LEU A 240 14.58 -1.99 -2.28
N PHE A 241 15.52 -1.91 -3.22
CA PHE A 241 15.19 -1.89 -4.66
C PHE A 241 16.32 -2.37 -5.59
N ARG A 242 17.55 -2.65 -5.13
CA ARG A 242 18.67 -3.08 -5.97
C ARG A 242 19.65 -3.98 -5.20
N PRO A 243 20.44 -4.86 -5.86
CA PRO A 243 20.44 -5.19 -7.30
C PRO A 243 19.36 -6.20 -7.73
N ASP A 244 18.70 -6.86 -6.78
CA ASP A 244 17.84 -8.01 -7.07
C ASP A 244 16.35 -7.65 -7.24
N ASN A 245 15.98 -6.36 -7.13
CA ASN A 245 14.60 -5.86 -7.19
C ASN A 245 13.61 -6.59 -6.25
N LEU A 246 14.05 -7.30 -5.21
CA LEU A 246 13.15 -8.12 -4.39
C LEU A 246 12.34 -7.27 -3.39
N THR A 247 11.30 -6.64 -3.90
CA THR A 247 10.30 -5.96 -3.08
C THR A 247 9.32 -6.99 -2.49
N ILE A 248 8.47 -6.57 -1.55
CA ILE A 248 7.51 -7.51 -0.96
C ILE A 248 6.54 -8.07 -2.01
N SER A 249 6.18 -7.31 -3.05
CA SER A 249 5.33 -7.84 -4.12
C SER A 249 5.99 -8.95 -4.94
N ASP A 250 7.32 -8.94 -5.06
CA ASP A 250 8.04 -9.98 -5.81
C ASP A 250 8.07 -11.32 -5.05
N ALA A 251 7.82 -11.30 -3.73
CA ALA A 251 7.69 -12.51 -2.93
C ALA A 251 6.52 -13.40 -3.38
N LEU A 252 5.58 -12.86 -4.17
CA LEU A 252 4.50 -13.65 -4.78
C LEU A 252 5.05 -14.77 -5.67
N GLN A 253 6.20 -14.56 -6.32
CA GLN A 253 6.83 -15.60 -7.12
C GLN A 253 7.23 -16.82 -6.27
N TRP A 254 7.56 -16.62 -4.99
CA TRP A 254 7.90 -17.73 -4.10
C TRP A 254 6.67 -18.56 -3.74
N ASP A 255 5.50 -17.95 -3.65
CA ASP A 255 4.26 -18.72 -3.49
C ASP A 255 4.03 -19.66 -4.67
N PHE A 256 4.27 -19.20 -5.90
CA PHE A 256 4.23 -20.06 -7.09
C PHE A 256 5.36 -21.10 -7.15
N GLU A 257 6.49 -20.88 -6.46
CA GLU A 257 7.55 -21.89 -6.31
C GLU A 257 7.19 -22.98 -5.29
N MET A 258 6.47 -22.61 -4.23
CA MET A 258 6.19 -23.45 -3.07
C MET A 258 4.86 -24.18 -3.15
N MET A 259 3.89 -23.64 -3.90
CA MET A 259 2.50 -24.07 -3.91
C MET A 259 1.99 -24.30 -5.34
N ASP A 260 1.23 -25.38 -5.53
CA ASP A 260 0.62 -25.70 -6.84
C ASP A 260 -0.50 -24.72 -7.22
N ASP A 261 -1.21 -24.17 -6.23
CA ASP A 261 -2.28 -23.17 -6.40
C ASP A 261 -2.23 -22.17 -5.25
N PRO A 262 -1.33 -21.18 -5.33
CA PRO A 262 -1.18 -20.20 -4.27
C PRO A 262 -2.45 -19.38 -4.09
N ILE A 263 -3.14 -19.01 -5.18
CA ILE A 263 -4.33 -18.15 -5.14
C ILE A 263 -5.45 -18.74 -4.27
N ASN A 264 -5.66 -20.06 -4.34
CA ASN A 264 -6.68 -20.75 -3.57
C ASN A 264 -6.14 -21.50 -2.33
N HIS A 265 -4.88 -21.25 -1.94
CA HIS A 265 -4.29 -21.94 -0.80
C HIS A 265 -4.99 -21.51 0.52
N PRO A 266 -5.25 -22.42 1.48
CA PRO A 266 -6.01 -22.09 2.69
C PRO A 266 -5.39 -21.02 3.60
N THR A 267 -4.09 -20.77 3.45
CA THR A 267 -3.35 -19.72 4.17
C THR A 267 -2.96 -18.55 3.26
N HIS A 268 -3.32 -18.60 1.97
CA HIS A 268 -3.16 -17.48 1.06
C HIS A 268 -4.38 -16.58 1.21
N ASP A 269 -4.18 -15.54 2.02
CA ASP A 269 -5.19 -14.53 2.25
C ASP A 269 -5.33 -13.64 1.01
N HIS A 270 -6.54 -13.62 0.43
CA HIS A 270 -6.91 -12.76 -0.68
C HIS A 270 -6.53 -11.29 -0.48
N CYS A 271 -6.35 -10.83 0.76
CA CYS A 271 -6.12 -9.43 1.09
C CYS A 271 -4.64 -9.03 1.22
N HIS A 272 -3.73 -9.96 1.52
CA HIS A 272 -2.27 -9.69 1.64
C HIS A 272 -1.43 -10.14 0.45
N HIS A 273 -2.08 -10.72 -0.56
CA HIS A 273 -1.46 -11.21 -1.80
C HIS A 273 -0.37 -12.29 -1.62
N LEU A 274 -0.05 -12.71 -0.39
CA LEU A 274 1.08 -13.60 -0.07
C LEU A 274 0.72 -14.58 1.05
N SER A 275 1.30 -15.78 0.99
CA SER A 275 1.29 -16.73 2.11
C SER A 275 2.18 -16.29 3.27
N ALA A 276 1.98 -16.90 4.44
CA ALA A 276 2.85 -16.71 5.60
C ALA A 276 4.30 -17.14 5.29
N GLU A 277 4.48 -18.21 4.51
CA GLU A 277 5.78 -18.72 4.11
C GLU A 277 6.54 -17.73 3.22
N ALA A 278 5.88 -17.09 2.26
CA ALA A 278 6.49 -16.04 1.43
C ALA A 278 6.81 -14.79 2.24
N GLN A 279 5.93 -14.40 3.16
CA GLN A 279 6.13 -13.28 4.09
C GLN A 279 7.35 -13.52 5.00
N GLU A 280 7.46 -14.71 5.58
CA GLU A 280 8.59 -15.10 6.44
C GLU A 280 9.90 -15.16 5.65
N ARG A 281 9.87 -15.74 4.44
CA ARG A 281 11.02 -15.79 3.55
C ARG A 281 11.51 -14.38 3.20
N TRP A 282 10.60 -13.47 2.86
CA TRP A 282 10.96 -12.09 2.54
C TRP A 282 11.57 -11.36 3.73
N ALA A 283 10.98 -11.53 4.92
CA ALA A 283 11.52 -10.97 6.14
C ALA A 283 12.96 -11.43 6.38
N ASN A 284 13.23 -12.73 6.28
CA ASN A 284 14.52 -13.33 6.60
C ASN A 284 15.60 -13.09 5.53
N GLU A 285 15.25 -13.20 4.24
CA GLU A 285 16.21 -13.11 3.15
C GLU A 285 16.47 -11.66 2.70
N VAL A 286 15.50 -10.75 2.87
CA VAL A 286 15.56 -9.39 2.33
C VAL A 286 15.57 -8.33 3.43
N ALA A 287 14.52 -8.25 4.23
CA ALA A 287 14.33 -7.11 5.14
C ALA A 287 15.27 -7.13 6.35
N ILE A 288 15.42 -8.27 7.03
CA ILE A 288 16.28 -8.41 8.22
C ILE A 288 17.75 -8.09 7.91
N PRO A 289 18.36 -8.61 6.81
CA PRO A 289 19.73 -8.23 6.43
C PRO A 289 19.90 -6.72 6.24
N LYS A 290 18.93 -6.06 5.61
CA LYS A 290 18.95 -4.60 5.41
C LYS A 290 18.82 -3.83 6.73
N LEU A 291 17.93 -4.28 7.61
CA LEU A 291 17.76 -3.65 8.92
C LEU A 291 19.01 -3.81 9.79
N LYS A 292 19.70 -4.95 9.72
CA LYS A 292 20.97 -5.19 10.41
C LYS A 292 22.07 -4.20 10.04
N SER A 293 22.10 -3.70 8.81
CA SER A 293 23.12 -2.71 8.39
C SER A 293 22.81 -1.29 8.85
N LEU A 294 21.58 -1.02 9.32
CA LEU A 294 21.13 0.30 9.80
C LEU A 294 21.15 0.46 11.32
N ILE A 295 21.19 -0.65 12.06
CA ILE A 295 21.17 -0.66 13.53
C ILE A 295 22.57 -0.65 14.14
#